data_AF-A0A662R0L4-F1
#
_entry.id   AF-A0A662R0L4-F1
#
_cell.length_a   1.000
_cell.length_b   1.000
_cell.length_c   1.000
_cell.angle_alpha   90.00
_cell.angle_beta   90.00
_cell.angle_gamma   90.00
#
_symmetry.space_group_name_H-M   'P 1'
#
loop_
_entity.id
_entity.type
_entity.pdbx_description
1 polymer ?
#
loop_
_entity_poly.entity_id
_entity_poly.type
_entity_poly.pdbx_seq_one_letter_code
_entity_poly.pdbx_strand_id
1 'polypeptide(L)'
;MDTSDELMQFFYTAYTHVIEAGYEHEITWCDETEFKDVTINDFFREYVWVVLNSGMREQAERTVFVRYMETMDTNMIRHAGKRKAIEHVLKHCEMYYDQLLNADNKVEWFVTLPWIGHITKHHLARNLGIDTVKPDRHLVRLAGRFGYKTPMEMCRAIQKKTSMRIGVIDIILWRYCNLRPSGQQSLLKQR
;
A
#
# COMPACT_ATOMS: atom_id res chain seq x y z
N MET A 1 -21.89 2.51 22.19
CA MET A 1 -21.29 1.33 21.54
C MET A 1 -19.82 1.31 21.96
N ASP A 2 -19.22 0.15 22.23
CA ASP A 2 -17.78 0.11 22.57
C ASP A 2 -16.96 0.56 21.34
N THR A 3 -15.84 1.26 21.54
CA THR A 3 -14.95 1.69 20.46
C THR A 3 -14.47 0.52 19.61
N SER A 4 -14.32 -0.66 20.20
CA SER A 4 -14.04 -1.90 19.46
C SER A 4 -15.17 -2.27 18.50
N ASP A 5 -16.43 -2.15 18.89
CA ASP A 5 -17.58 -2.47 18.04
C ASP A 5 -17.75 -1.44 16.91
N GLU A 6 -17.53 -0.16 17.22
CA GLU A 6 -17.55 0.92 16.22
C GLU A 6 -16.46 0.73 15.15
N LEU A 7 -15.25 0.32 15.55
CA LEU A 7 -14.16 0.00 14.64
C LEU A 7 -14.55 -1.14 13.69
N MET A 8 -15.13 -2.22 14.24
CA MET A 8 -15.53 -3.37 13.43
C MET A 8 -16.66 -3.02 12.48
N GLN A 9 -17.66 -2.26 12.92
CA GLN A 9 -18.74 -1.79 12.06
C GLN A 9 -18.19 -0.91 10.91
N PHE A 10 -17.23 -0.04 11.21
CA PHE A 10 -16.56 0.77 10.20
C PHE A 10 -15.77 -0.10 9.22
N PHE A 11 -15.01 -1.09 9.71
CA PHE A 11 -14.23 -1.99 8.88
C PHE A 11 -15.12 -2.79 7.92
N TYR A 12 -16.22 -3.38 8.39
CA TYR A 12 -17.14 -4.11 7.51
C TYR A 12 -17.81 -3.20 6.49
N THR A 13 -18.17 -1.97 6.89
CA THR A 13 -18.68 -0.96 5.95
C THR A 13 -17.64 -0.64 4.87
N ALA A 14 -16.37 -0.51 5.26
CA ALA A 14 -15.28 -0.26 4.32
C ALA A 14 -15.06 -1.44 3.38
N TYR A 15 -15.04 -2.67 3.91
CA TYR A 15 -14.91 -3.91 3.15
C TYR A 15 -15.99 -4.04 2.07
N THR A 16 -17.27 -3.94 2.46
CA THR A 16 -18.41 -4.01 1.53
C THR A 16 -18.30 -2.93 0.45
N HIS A 17 -18.00 -1.69 0.84
CA HIS A 17 -17.89 -0.60 -0.13
C HIS A 17 -16.75 -0.80 -1.14
N VAL A 18 -15.60 -1.34 -0.71
CA VAL A 18 -14.46 -1.63 -1.59
C VAL A 18 -14.82 -2.71 -2.61
N ILE A 19 -15.55 -3.75 -2.19
CA ILE A 19 -16.07 -4.79 -3.10
C ILE A 19 -17.08 -4.20 -4.08
N GLU A 20 -18.08 -3.46 -3.60
CA GLU A 20 -19.10 -2.82 -4.45
C GLU A 20 -18.50 -1.83 -5.45
N ALA A 21 -17.38 -1.20 -5.10
CA ALA A 21 -16.63 -0.32 -5.98
C ALA A 21 -15.74 -1.06 -7.00
N GLY A 22 -15.72 -2.40 -7.00
CA GLY A 22 -15.00 -3.23 -7.97
C GLY A 22 -13.54 -3.53 -7.62
N TYR A 23 -13.12 -3.31 -6.37
CA TYR A 23 -11.73 -3.49 -5.92
C TYR A 23 -11.49 -4.80 -5.15
N GLU A 24 -12.41 -5.77 -5.22
CA GLU A 24 -12.22 -7.11 -4.62
C GLU A 24 -10.93 -7.78 -5.09
N HIS A 25 -10.57 -7.62 -6.36
CA HIS A 25 -9.34 -8.15 -6.93
C HIS A 25 -8.06 -7.66 -6.22
N GLU A 26 -8.05 -6.45 -5.64
CA GLU A 26 -6.90 -5.96 -4.87
C GLU A 26 -6.82 -6.65 -3.50
N ILE A 27 -7.97 -6.99 -2.90
CA ILE A 27 -8.06 -7.72 -1.64
C ILE A 27 -7.52 -9.14 -1.87
N THR A 28 -8.04 -9.84 -2.87
CA THR A 28 -7.60 -11.20 -3.23
C THR A 28 -6.11 -11.23 -3.55
N TRP A 29 -5.64 -10.33 -4.41
CA TRP A 29 -4.21 -10.22 -4.73
C TRP A 29 -3.36 -10.02 -3.47
N CYS A 30 -3.74 -9.11 -2.57
CA CYS A 30 -2.97 -8.85 -1.36
C CYS A 30 -2.98 -10.04 -0.38
N ASP A 31 -4.06 -10.83 -0.34
CA ASP A 31 -4.19 -11.98 0.54
C ASP A 31 -3.33 -13.16 0.04
N GLU A 32 -3.39 -13.41 -1.27
CA GLU A 32 -2.70 -14.52 -1.95
C GLU A 32 -1.20 -14.26 -2.19
N THR A 33 -0.75 -12.99 -2.19
CA THR A 33 0.66 -12.69 -2.41
C THR A 33 1.51 -13.08 -1.21
N GLU A 34 2.39 -14.05 -1.40
CA GLU A 34 3.41 -14.44 -0.43
C GLU A 34 4.80 -14.04 -0.91
N PHE A 35 5.61 -13.46 -0.01
CA PHE A 35 6.96 -12.99 -0.37
C PHE A 35 7.85 -14.10 -0.96
N LYS A 36 7.68 -15.34 -0.53
CA LYS A 36 8.48 -16.49 -1.00
C LYS A 36 8.31 -16.77 -2.49
N ASP A 37 7.19 -16.34 -3.08
CA ASP A 37 6.82 -16.57 -4.47
C ASP A 37 7.03 -15.33 -5.35
N VAL A 38 7.46 -14.20 -4.75
CA VAL A 38 7.78 -12.96 -5.47
C VAL A 38 8.95 -13.20 -6.41
N THR A 39 8.78 -12.84 -7.69
CA THR A 39 9.87 -12.85 -8.67
C THR A 39 10.58 -11.51 -8.76
N ILE A 40 11.72 -11.46 -9.47
CA ILE A 40 12.40 -10.21 -9.81
C ILE A 40 11.50 -9.24 -10.60
N ASN A 41 10.61 -9.77 -11.43
CA ASN A 41 9.66 -8.96 -12.20
C ASN A 41 8.60 -8.35 -11.29
N ASP A 42 8.09 -9.11 -10.32
CA ASP A 42 7.14 -8.60 -9.32
C ASP A 42 7.79 -7.53 -8.45
N PHE A 43 9.02 -7.78 -7.98
CA PHE A 43 9.84 -6.81 -7.26
C PHE A 43 9.96 -5.49 -8.04
N PHE A 44 10.38 -5.54 -9.29
CA PHE A 44 10.58 -4.34 -10.09
C PHE A 44 9.26 -3.62 -10.38
N ARG A 45 8.22 -4.37 -10.75
CA ARG A 45 6.88 -3.84 -11.03
C ARG A 45 6.33 -3.09 -9.82
N GLU A 46 6.37 -3.69 -8.63
CA GLU A 46 5.87 -3.06 -7.41
C GLU A 46 6.73 -1.89 -6.95
N TYR A 47 8.06 -1.98 -7.13
CA TYR A 47 8.94 -0.84 -6.89
C TYR A 47 8.54 0.37 -7.75
N VAL A 48 8.35 0.16 -9.06
CA VAL A 48 7.91 1.21 -9.99
C VAL A 48 6.55 1.77 -9.56
N TRP A 49 5.60 0.90 -9.23
CA TRP A 49 4.27 1.32 -8.75
C TRP A 49 4.38 2.24 -7.53
N VAL A 50 5.18 1.86 -6.53
CA VAL A 50 5.36 2.63 -5.30
C VAL A 50 6.06 3.97 -5.56
N VAL A 51 7.09 3.99 -6.42
CA VAL A 51 7.81 5.22 -6.79
C VAL A 51 6.87 6.20 -7.49
N LEU A 52 6.10 5.74 -8.48
CA LEU A 52 5.13 6.58 -9.17
C LEU A 52 4.05 7.11 -8.22
N ASN A 53 3.50 6.27 -7.36
CA ASN A 53 2.46 6.66 -6.40
C ASN A 53 2.95 7.53 -5.23
N SER A 54 4.26 7.63 -5.00
CA SER A 54 4.79 8.44 -3.90
C SER A 54 4.47 9.93 -4.08
N GLY A 55 3.78 10.52 -3.10
CA GLY A 55 3.43 11.95 -3.06
C GLY A 55 2.31 12.38 -4.01
N MET A 56 1.67 11.46 -4.73
CA MET A 56 0.69 11.77 -5.78
C MET A 56 -0.66 11.08 -5.51
N ARG A 57 -1.72 11.47 -6.25
CA ARG A 57 -2.99 10.75 -6.25
C ARG A 57 -2.86 9.50 -7.12
N GLU A 58 -3.29 8.35 -6.60
CA GLU A 58 -3.12 7.06 -7.29
C GLU A 58 -3.74 7.06 -8.69
N GLN A 59 -4.95 7.61 -8.85
CA GLN A 59 -5.62 7.66 -10.15
C GLN A 59 -4.82 8.41 -11.22
N ALA A 60 -4.02 9.41 -10.83
CA ALA A 60 -3.21 10.19 -11.78
C ALA A 60 -1.99 9.40 -12.29
N GLU A 61 -1.43 8.53 -11.44
CA GLU A 61 -0.20 7.79 -11.73
C GLU A 61 -0.49 6.45 -12.41
N ARG A 62 -1.71 5.92 -12.28
CA ARG A 62 -2.12 4.64 -12.90
C ARG A 62 -1.91 4.64 -14.42
N THR A 63 -2.26 5.71 -15.12
CA THR A 63 -2.04 5.82 -16.57
C THR A 63 -0.55 5.83 -16.93
N VAL A 64 0.28 6.50 -16.13
CA VAL A 64 1.74 6.54 -16.36
C VAL A 64 2.34 5.16 -16.12
N PHE A 65 1.93 4.47 -15.05
CA PHE A 65 2.37 3.13 -14.73
C PHE A 65 2.04 2.14 -15.85
N VAL A 66 0.78 2.05 -16.29
CA VAL A 66 0.37 1.12 -17.35
C VAL A 66 1.19 1.33 -18.61
N ARG A 67 1.28 2.58 -19.09
CA ARG A 67 2.08 2.91 -20.29
C ARG A 67 3.55 2.60 -20.13
N TYR A 68 4.12 2.88 -18.96
CA TYR A 68 5.51 2.54 -18.67
C TYR A 68 5.72 1.03 -18.69
N MET A 69 4.87 0.24 -18.06
CA MET A 69 5.01 -1.23 -18.06
C MET A 69 4.81 -1.84 -19.46
N GLU A 70 4.00 -1.23 -20.32
CA GLU A 70 3.80 -1.67 -21.71
C GLU A 70 4.99 -1.32 -22.63
N THR A 71 5.61 -0.15 -22.44
CA THR A 71 6.60 0.39 -23.38
C THR A 71 8.04 0.35 -22.86
N MET A 72 8.20 0.26 -21.55
CA MET A 72 9.44 0.50 -20.81
C MET A 72 10.08 1.88 -21.09
N ASP A 73 9.32 2.83 -21.66
CA ASP A 73 9.81 4.17 -21.99
C ASP A 73 9.79 5.09 -20.76
N THR A 74 10.96 5.37 -20.22
CA THR A 74 11.13 6.21 -19.03
C THR A 74 10.79 7.68 -19.29
N ASN A 75 10.69 8.12 -20.56
CA ASN A 75 10.28 9.49 -20.89
C ASN A 75 8.82 9.78 -20.50
N MET A 76 8.00 8.74 -20.37
CA MET A 76 6.63 8.85 -19.84
C MET A 76 6.61 9.35 -18.38
N ILE A 77 7.69 9.12 -17.63
CA ILE A 77 7.82 9.54 -16.23
C ILE A 77 8.29 11.00 -16.20
N ARG A 78 7.36 11.95 -16.04
CA ARG A 78 7.67 13.39 -16.08
C ARG A 78 8.58 13.86 -14.94
N HIS A 79 8.45 13.26 -13.76
CA HIS A 79 9.22 13.66 -12.60
C HIS A 79 10.67 13.14 -12.70
N ALA A 80 11.63 14.03 -12.94
CA ALA A 80 13.03 13.67 -13.16
C ALA A 80 13.65 12.80 -12.06
N GLY A 81 13.36 13.08 -10.78
CA GLY A 81 13.81 12.26 -9.65
C GLY A 81 13.30 10.81 -9.69
N LYS A 82 11.98 10.61 -9.78
CA LYS A 82 11.34 9.29 -9.99
C LYS A 82 11.89 8.56 -11.21
N ARG A 83 12.07 9.27 -12.33
CA ARG A 83 12.65 8.71 -13.55
C ARG A 83 14.04 8.15 -13.31
N LYS A 84 14.95 8.96 -12.74
CA LYS A 84 16.31 8.54 -12.40
C LYS A 84 16.34 7.36 -11.45
N ALA A 85 15.44 7.33 -10.47
CA ALA A 85 15.33 6.22 -9.52
C ALA A 85 14.89 4.92 -10.22
N ILE A 86 13.91 4.99 -11.12
CA ILE A 86 13.42 3.84 -11.89
C ILE A 86 14.48 3.34 -12.87
N GLU A 87 15.14 4.24 -13.60
CA GLU A 87 16.26 3.90 -14.51
C GLU A 87 17.41 3.23 -13.76
N HIS A 88 17.75 3.74 -12.57
CA HIS A 88 18.82 3.18 -11.76
C HIS A 88 18.50 1.75 -11.31
N VAL A 89 17.30 1.50 -10.78
CA VAL A 89 16.92 0.15 -10.33
C VAL A 89 16.74 -0.79 -11.52
N LEU A 90 16.20 -0.33 -12.66
CA LEU A 90 16.12 -1.13 -13.88
C LEU A 90 17.49 -1.66 -14.31
N LYS A 91 18.51 -0.79 -14.29
CA LYS A 91 19.89 -1.16 -14.67
C LYS A 91 20.54 -2.15 -13.70
N HIS A 92 20.14 -2.17 -12.43
CA HIS A 92 20.75 -2.99 -11.39
C HIS A 92 19.74 -3.94 -10.73
N CYS A 93 18.70 -4.34 -11.45
CA CYS A 93 17.54 -5.01 -10.89
C CYS A 93 17.92 -6.34 -10.22
N GLU A 94 18.78 -7.13 -10.89
CA GLU A 94 19.27 -8.41 -10.37
C GLU A 94 20.05 -8.24 -9.06
N MET A 95 20.92 -7.23 -8.98
CA MET A 95 21.68 -6.92 -7.78
C MET A 95 20.75 -6.54 -6.61
N TYR A 96 19.77 -5.66 -6.84
CA TYR A 96 18.82 -5.28 -5.80
C TYR A 96 17.93 -6.45 -5.37
N TYR A 97 17.51 -7.28 -6.31
CA TYR A 97 16.70 -8.46 -6.01
C TYR A 97 17.46 -9.51 -5.21
N ASP A 98 18.72 -9.78 -5.55
CA ASP A 98 19.60 -10.66 -4.76
C ASP A 98 19.82 -10.11 -3.34
N GLN A 99 20.07 -8.81 -3.20
CA GLN A 99 20.18 -8.17 -1.89
C GLN A 99 18.88 -8.29 -1.07
N LEU A 100 17.72 -8.15 -1.71
CA LEU A 100 16.42 -8.32 -1.06
C LEU A 100 16.23 -9.74 -0.52
N LEU A 101 16.58 -10.76 -1.29
CA LEU A 101 16.48 -12.15 -0.86
C LEU A 101 17.35 -12.41 0.37
N ASN A 102 18.58 -11.88 0.36
CA ASN A 102 19.58 -12.05 1.41
C ASN A 102 19.44 -11.08 2.60
N ALA A 103 18.53 -10.10 2.56
CA ALA A 103 18.36 -9.16 3.65
C ALA A 103 17.75 -9.83 4.90
N ASP A 104 18.40 -9.67 6.06
CA ASP A 104 17.90 -10.12 7.37
C ASP A 104 16.56 -9.47 7.71
N ASN A 105 16.46 -8.16 7.49
CA ASN A 105 15.24 -7.40 7.65
C ASN A 105 14.88 -6.70 6.33
N LYS A 106 14.03 -7.37 5.56
CA LYS A 106 13.58 -6.91 4.22
C LYS A 106 12.86 -5.57 4.26
N VAL A 107 12.03 -5.34 5.30
CA VAL A 107 11.27 -4.09 5.44
C VAL A 107 12.22 -2.91 5.67
N GLU A 108 13.23 -3.08 6.53
CA GLU A 108 14.23 -2.04 6.74
C GLU A 108 15.15 -1.88 5.51
N TRP A 109 15.51 -2.98 4.84
CA TRP A 109 16.33 -2.92 3.63
C TRP A 109 15.71 -2.07 2.51
N PHE A 110 14.38 -2.04 2.37
CA PHE A 110 13.73 -1.26 1.32
C PHE A 110 14.05 0.25 1.35
N VAL A 111 14.47 0.82 2.49
CA VAL A 111 14.88 2.24 2.52
C VAL A 111 16.20 2.51 1.80
N THR A 112 16.94 1.47 1.45
CA THR A 112 18.17 1.58 0.64
C THR A 112 17.89 1.77 -0.85
N LEU A 113 16.67 1.42 -1.30
CA LEU A 113 16.25 1.63 -2.67
C LEU A 113 16.10 3.12 -2.98
N PRO A 114 16.51 3.57 -4.19
CA PRO A 114 16.27 4.93 -4.63
C PRO A 114 14.78 5.31 -4.48
N TRP A 115 14.50 6.49 -3.93
CA TRP A 115 13.14 7.05 -3.79
C TRP A 115 12.22 6.35 -2.77
N ILE A 116 12.62 5.25 -2.15
CA ILE A 116 11.85 4.60 -1.09
C ILE A 116 12.27 5.19 0.27
N GLY A 117 11.29 5.59 1.08
CA GLY A 117 11.50 6.19 2.40
C GLY A 117 10.73 5.46 3.50
N HIS A 118 10.79 6.00 4.72
CA HIS A 118 10.27 5.33 5.93
C HIS A 118 8.79 4.95 5.89
N ILE A 119 7.96 5.66 5.12
CA ILE A 119 6.54 5.30 4.93
C ILE A 119 6.36 4.37 3.71
N THR A 120 7.01 4.68 2.59
CA THR A 120 6.82 3.94 1.33
C THR A 120 7.47 2.55 1.37
N LYS A 121 8.44 2.29 2.25
CA LYS A 121 8.95 0.94 2.51
C LYS A 121 7.85 -0.05 2.90
N HIS A 122 6.87 0.39 3.68
CA HIS A 122 5.74 -0.44 4.09
C HIS A 122 4.73 -0.63 2.95
N HIS A 123 4.66 0.32 2.01
CA HIS A 123 3.85 0.15 0.79
C HIS A 123 4.45 -0.96 -0.07
N LEU A 124 5.76 -0.87 -0.36
CA LEU A 124 6.46 -1.87 -1.14
C LEU A 124 6.44 -3.24 -0.47
N ALA A 125 6.74 -3.31 0.83
CA ALA A 125 6.70 -4.54 1.61
C ALA A 125 5.34 -5.25 1.52
N ARG A 126 4.23 -4.54 1.75
CA ARG A 126 2.88 -5.11 1.65
C ARG A 126 2.57 -5.62 0.25
N ASN A 127 2.97 -4.88 -0.79
CA ASN A 127 2.76 -5.29 -2.17
C ASN A 127 3.56 -6.54 -2.57
N LEU A 128 4.70 -6.77 -1.91
CA LEU A 128 5.53 -7.96 -2.08
C LEU A 128 5.16 -9.07 -1.08
N GLY A 129 3.98 -9.02 -0.48
CA GLY A 129 3.48 -10.09 0.39
C GLY A 129 4.07 -10.12 1.81
N ILE A 130 4.83 -9.11 2.23
CA ILE A 130 5.28 -8.98 3.63
C ILE A 130 4.15 -8.33 4.45
N ASP A 131 3.70 -9.02 5.49
CA ASP A 131 2.52 -8.60 6.27
C ASP A 131 2.78 -7.37 7.16
N THR A 132 2.55 -6.17 6.61
CA THR A 132 2.73 -4.89 7.30
C THR A 132 1.60 -3.91 6.98
N VAL A 133 1.45 -2.91 7.85
CA VAL A 133 0.60 -1.73 7.63
C VAL A 133 1.44 -0.57 7.08
N LYS A 134 0.88 0.24 6.19
CA LYS A 134 1.50 1.48 5.72
C LYS A 134 1.01 2.63 6.60
N PRO A 135 1.87 3.29 7.39
CA PRO A 135 1.41 4.35 8.30
C PRO A 135 1.21 5.69 7.58
N ASP A 136 0.37 5.73 6.56
CA ASP A 136 0.06 6.96 5.84
C ASP A 136 -1.01 7.82 6.54
N ARG A 137 -1.22 9.03 6.01
CA ARG A 137 -2.15 10.01 6.60
C ARG A 137 -3.58 9.48 6.80
N HIS A 138 -4.05 8.55 5.96
CA HIS A 138 -5.40 8.02 6.05
C HIS A 138 -5.49 7.05 7.23
N LEU A 139 -4.58 6.08 7.30
CA LEU A 139 -4.59 5.12 8.40
C LEU A 139 -4.22 5.77 9.73
N VAL A 140 -3.32 6.76 9.76
CA VAL A 140 -3.01 7.52 10.99
C VAL A 140 -4.24 8.26 11.52
N ARG A 141 -5.03 8.88 10.63
CA ARG A 141 -6.28 9.55 11.03
C ARG A 141 -7.34 8.55 11.51
N LEU A 142 -7.46 7.39 10.87
CA LEU A 142 -8.38 6.34 11.31
C LEU A 142 -7.98 5.79 12.69
N ALA A 143 -6.69 5.51 12.90
CA ALA A 143 -6.19 5.05 14.19
C ALA A 143 -6.55 6.05 15.29
N GLY A 144 -6.27 7.34 15.09
CA GLY A 144 -6.64 8.40 16.03
C GLY A 144 -8.15 8.52 16.25
N ARG A 145 -8.97 8.38 15.19
CA ARG A 145 -10.44 8.40 15.28
C ARG A 145 -10.96 7.31 16.22
N PHE A 146 -10.38 6.13 16.19
CA PHE A 146 -10.78 4.98 17.00
C PHE A 146 -9.92 4.80 18.27
N GLY A 147 -9.14 5.81 18.66
CA GLY A 147 -8.39 5.80 19.93
C GLY A 147 -7.11 4.96 19.96
N TYR A 148 -6.60 4.51 18.81
CA TYR A 148 -5.34 3.76 18.71
C TYR A 148 -4.14 4.69 18.53
N LYS A 149 -2.98 4.34 19.11
CA LYS A 149 -1.76 5.15 18.98
C LYS A 149 -1.11 5.01 17.62
N THR A 150 -1.24 3.83 17.01
CA THR A 150 -0.66 3.53 15.70
C THR A 150 -1.63 2.79 14.78
N PRO A 151 -1.48 2.93 13.45
CA PRO A 151 -2.19 2.10 12.47
C PRO A 151 -2.01 0.59 12.72
N MET A 152 -0.82 0.17 13.17
CA MET A 152 -0.54 -1.24 13.45
C MET A 152 -1.40 -1.77 14.59
N GLU A 153 -1.54 -1.02 15.68
CA GLU A 153 -2.40 -1.40 16.81
C GLU A 153 -3.86 -1.54 16.37
N MET A 154 -4.36 -0.59 15.58
CA MET A 154 -5.73 -0.62 15.03
C MET A 154 -5.93 -1.84 14.12
N CYS A 155 -5.03 -2.09 13.17
CA CYS A 155 -5.12 -3.24 12.28
C CYS A 155 -5.01 -4.58 13.03
N ARG A 156 -4.20 -4.66 14.10
CA ARG A 156 -4.12 -5.84 14.97
C ARG A 156 -5.42 -6.07 15.75
N ALA A 157 -6.12 -5.02 16.16
CA ALA A 157 -7.42 -5.15 16.80
C ALA A 157 -8.47 -5.75 15.84
N ILE A 158 -8.48 -5.30 14.58
CA ILE A 158 -9.33 -5.87 13.53
C ILE A 158 -8.94 -7.33 13.25
N GLN A 159 -7.64 -7.61 13.07
CA GLN A 159 -7.13 -8.95 12.79
C GLN A 159 -7.57 -9.96 13.86
N LYS A 160 -7.58 -9.59 15.15
CA LYS A 160 -8.04 -10.48 16.23
C LYS A 160 -9.50 -10.92 16.07
N LYS A 161 -10.32 -10.15 15.32
CA LYS A 161 -11.74 -10.41 15.11
C LYS A 161 -12.02 -11.06 13.76
N THR A 162 -11.18 -10.82 12.75
CA THR A 162 -11.41 -11.28 11.36
C THR A 162 -10.47 -12.39 10.91
N SER A 163 -9.34 -12.58 11.60
CA SER A 163 -8.22 -13.41 11.18
C SER A 163 -7.58 -13.03 9.83
N MET A 164 -7.94 -11.87 9.26
CA MET A 164 -7.33 -11.39 8.01
C MET A 164 -5.88 -10.95 8.22
N ARG A 165 -5.07 -11.06 7.17
CA ARG A 165 -3.70 -10.52 7.13
C ARG A 165 -3.69 -9.01 7.38
N ILE A 166 -2.65 -8.49 8.03
CA ILE A 166 -2.51 -7.05 8.29
C ILE A 166 -2.46 -6.25 7.00
N GLY A 167 -1.76 -6.74 5.97
CA GLY A 167 -1.67 -6.10 4.66
C GLY A 167 -3.03 -6.00 3.96
N VAL A 168 -3.89 -7.02 4.13
CA VAL A 168 -5.26 -7.04 3.62
C VAL A 168 -6.13 -6.01 4.36
N ILE A 169 -6.03 -5.94 5.68
CA ILE A 169 -6.75 -4.93 6.46
C ILE A 169 -6.31 -3.52 6.04
N ASP A 170 -5.00 -3.30 5.84
CA ASP A 170 -4.46 -2.03 5.34
C ASP A 170 -5.03 -1.68 3.96
N ILE A 171 -5.04 -2.60 2.99
CA ILE A 171 -5.50 -2.29 1.63
C ILE A 171 -6.99 -1.93 1.59
N ILE A 172 -7.82 -2.62 2.38
CA ILE A 172 -9.26 -2.34 2.51
C ILE A 172 -9.48 -0.92 3.05
N LEU A 173 -8.88 -0.61 4.21
CA LEU A 173 -9.05 0.68 4.87
C LEU A 173 -8.48 1.83 4.02
N TRP A 174 -7.33 1.60 3.41
CA TRP A 174 -6.69 2.56 2.51
C TRP A 174 -7.54 2.84 1.29
N ARG A 175 -8.01 1.80 0.58
CA ARG A 175 -8.82 1.94 -0.64
C ARG A 175 -10.13 2.66 -0.33
N TYR A 176 -10.80 2.29 0.77
CA TYR A 176 -11.99 2.99 1.24
C TYR A 176 -11.76 4.49 1.45
N CYS A 177 -10.65 4.86 2.10
CA CYS A 177 -10.28 6.26 2.31
C CYS A 177 -9.86 6.98 1.03
N ASN A 178 -9.25 6.26 0.09
CA ASN A 178 -8.82 6.80 -1.20
C ASN A 178 -10.03 7.16 -2.09
N LEU A 179 -11.05 6.30 -2.11
CA LEU A 179 -12.29 6.51 -2.86
C LEU A 179 -13.15 7.66 -2.29
N ARG A 180 -12.95 8.03 -1.03
CA ARG A 180 -13.69 9.11 -0.35
C ARG A 180 -12.74 10.23 0.04
N PRO A 181 -12.48 11.22 -0.85
CA PRO A 181 -11.67 12.37 -0.50
C PRO A 181 -12.20 13.02 0.78
N SER A 182 -11.28 13.53 1.61
CA SER A 182 -11.52 14.08 2.95
C SER A 182 -12.65 15.14 3.08
N GLY A 183 -13.27 15.58 1.99
CA GLY A 183 -14.42 16.50 1.96
C GLY A 183 -15.80 15.85 2.15
N GLN A 184 -15.94 14.52 2.06
CA GLN A 184 -17.22 13.83 2.32
C GLN A 184 -17.34 13.21 3.72
N GLN A 185 -16.33 13.37 4.58
CA GLN A 185 -16.36 12.91 5.97
C GLN A 185 -17.32 13.72 6.86
N SER A 186 -17.85 14.85 6.39
CA SER A 186 -18.82 15.68 7.12
C SER A 186 -20.23 15.09 7.19
N LEU A 187 -20.58 14.14 6.30
CA LEU A 187 -21.93 13.59 6.21
C LEU A 187 -22.24 12.48 7.23
N LEU A 188 -21.29 12.11 8.09
CA LEU A 188 -21.50 11.14 9.18
C LEU A 188 -21.42 11.75 10.58
N LYS A 189 -21.40 13.09 10.69
CA LYS A 189 -21.61 13.78 11.98
C LYS A 189 -23.10 14.00 12.33
N GLN A 190 -24.02 13.46 11.54
CA GLN A 190 -25.45 13.52 11.82
C GLN A 190 -26.11 12.20 11.46
N ARG A 191 -26.10 11.26 12.41
CA ARG A 191 -27.16 10.29 12.68
C ARG A 191 -26.85 9.57 13.98
#